data_AF-A0A2U8QT42-F1
#
_entry.id   AF-A0A2U8QT42-F1
#
_cell.length_a   1.000
_cell.length_b   1.000
_cell.length_c   1.000
_cell.angle_alpha   90.00
_cell.angle_beta   90.00
_cell.angle_gamma   90.00
#
_symmetry.space_group_name_H-M   'P 1'
#
loop_
_entity.id
_entity.type
_entity.pdbx_description
1 polymer ?
#
loop_
_entity_poly.entity_id
_entity_poly.type
_entity_poly.pdbx_seq_one_letter_code
_entity_poly.pdbx_strand_id
1 'polypeptide(L)'
;MFDFVPIESYTTIYFQMLLFFLMATLLHSFVLAIDDYKNIRFVNYFGHFALLFVVLYIGLRPISGVFVDMTMYAYSFERFQENNPLIVTEDYAFYWFMDFCSQIMNVETFFLVCALLYIVPLYILSVKWFGKYWYYSFFILVGSLSFWAYGTNGIRNGMATSFFLFSLIYIDKRAIMIPLLILSCFFHKTMVLPTMGLALTYFNNDSRNYLKGWLLCIPISLIFGNYFVEFFANIGFDDHRIDQYFTDQIDEGITQTGFRWDFLLYSATGVYAGWYYLFKKNFQDKLYQRMFNIYLFANAFWVLVIRANFSNRFAYLSWFMLGIIIIYPLLKGDFLKEKNKSIGFVLLGYYAFTYLLTVILVRS
;
A
#
# COMPACT_ATOMS: atom_id res chain seq x y z
N MET A 1 -20.94 -14.34 4.57
CA MET A 1 -20.14 -13.26 5.18
C MET A 1 -19.79 -13.67 6.61
N PHE A 2 -18.83 -13.00 7.26
CA PHE A 2 -18.45 -13.25 8.66
C PHE A 2 -19.24 -12.35 9.62
N ASP A 3 -20.56 -12.44 9.58
CA ASP A 3 -21.48 -11.57 10.34
C ASP A 3 -21.53 -11.92 11.83
N PHE A 4 -20.95 -13.06 12.22
CA PHE A 4 -20.79 -13.45 13.62
C PHE A 4 -19.72 -12.63 14.36
N VAL A 5 -18.90 -11.84 13.65
CA VAL A 5 -17.93 -10.92 14.25
C VAL A 5 -18.58 -9.54 14.41
N PRO A 6 -18.64 -8.97 15.64
CA PRO A 6 -19.17 -7.63 15.84
C PRO A 6 -18.44 -6.59 14.98
N ILE A 7 -19.20 -5.78 14.24
CA ILE A 7 -18.65 -4.88 13.23
C ILE A 7 -17.69 -3.82 13.80
N GLU A 8 -17.96 -3.33 15.01
CA GLU A 8 -17.12 -2.38 15.73
C GLU A 8 -15.74 -2.97 16.09
N SER A 9 -15.68 -4.29 16.27
CA SER A 9 -14.44 -5.00 16.63
C SER A 9 -13.69 -5.54 15.40
N TYR A 10 -14.30 -5.51 14.21
CA TYR A 10 -13.78 -6.17 13.00
C TYR A 10 -12.37 -5.69 12.63
N THR A 11 -12.18 -4.37 12.55
CA THR A 11 -10.87 -3.76 12.27
C THR A 11 -9.85 -4.09 13.36
N THR A 12 -10.25 -4.08 14.64
CA THR A 12 -9.29 -4.41 15.72
C THR A 12 -8.88 -5.88 15.66
N ILE A 13 -9.82 -6.81 15.45
CA ILE A 13 -9.52 -8.24 15.37
C ILE A 13 -8.53 -8.53 14.24
N TYR A 14 -8.65 -7.87 13.09
CA TYR A 14 -7.64 -7.96 12.03
C TYR A 14 -6.23 -7.65 12.53
N PHE A 15 -6.05 -6.50 13.20
CA PHE A 15 -4.73 -6.10 13.72
C PHE A 15 -4.26 -6.99 14.88
N GLN A 16 -5.16 -7.55 15.71
CA GLN A 16 -4.77 -8.52 16.73
C GLN A 16 -4.28 -9.83 16.12
N MET A 17 -4.92 -10.30 15.05
CA MET A 17 -4.50 -11.51 14.34
C MET A 17 -3.15 -11.31 13.64
N LEU A 18 -2.91 -10.14 13.04
CA LEU A 18 -1.59 -9.81 12.50
C LEU A 18 -0.52 -9.70 13.60
N LEU A 19 -0.86 -9.16 14.77
CA LEU A 19 0.05 -9.14 15.92
C LEU A 19 0.40 -10.57 16.38
N PHE A 20 -0.58 -11.47 16.43
CA PHE A 20 -0.35 -12.88 16.73
C PHE A 20 0.63 -13.51 15.73
N PHE A 21 0.42 -13.30 14.43
CA PHE A 21 1.32 -13.79 13.38
C PHE A 21 2.74 -13.23 13.54
N LEU A 22 2.86 -11.94 13.82
CA LEU A 22 4.14 -11.29 14.07
C LEU A 22 4.86 -11.89 15.28
N MET A 23 4.18 -12.04 16.41
CA MET A 23 4.77 -12.54 17.64
C MET A 23 5.27 -13.98 17.47
N ALA A 24 4.50 -14.83 16.79
CA ALA A 24 4.94 -16.19 16.46
C ALA A 24 6.19 -16.18 15.55
N THR A 25 6.20 -15.30 14.55
CA THR A 25 7.34 -15.12 13.63
C THR A 25 8.60 -14.63 14.37
N LEU A 26 8.43 -13.67 15.27
CA LEU A 26 9.49 -13.09 16.07
C LEU A 26 10.11 -14.14 17.01
N LEU A 27 9.30 -14.92 17.73
CA LEU A 27 9.78 -16.00 18.59
C LEU A 27 10.60 -17.02 17.80
N HIS A 28 10.10 -17.45 16.64
CA HIS A 28 10.84 -18.34 15.74
C HIS A 28 12.17 -17.74 15.28
N SER A 29 12.22 -16.42 15.04
CA SER A 29 13.41 -15.72 14.59
C SER A 29 14.56 -15.72 15.61
N PHE A 30 14.25 -15.81 16.91
CA PHE A 30 15.26 -15.90 17.98
C PHE A 30 15.91 -17.27 18.09
N VAL A 31 15.17 -18.32 17.75
CA VAL A 31 15.58 -19.71 17.99
C VAL A 31 16.27 -20.30 16.75
N LEU A 32 15.80 -19.94 15.55
CA LEU A 32 16.24 -20.59 14.31
C LEU A 32 16.97 -19.62 13.37
N ALA A 33 17.97 -20.14 12.67
CA ALA A 33 18.55 -19.44 11.53
C ALA A 33 17.52 -19.28 10.40
N ILE A 34 17.69 -18.25 9.56
CA ILE A 34 16.73 -17.97 8.47
C ILE A 34 16.63 -19.15 7.48
N ASP A 35 17.75 -19.82 7.24
CA ASP A 35 17.91 -20.97 6.34
C ASP A 35 17.66 -22.32 6.98
N ASP A 36 17.36 -22.36 8.28
CA ASP A 36 17.02 -23.61 8.94
C ASP A 36 15.76 -24.20 8.30
N TYR A 37 15.83 -25.48 7.97
CA TYR A 37 14.72 -26.21 7.36
C TYR A 37 13.41 -26.10 8.17
N LYS A 38 13.50 -26.11 9.51
CA LYS A 38 12.34 -25.91 10.40
C LYS A 38 11.77 -24.50 10.27
N ASN A 39 12.63 -23.48 10.13
CA ASN A 39 12.20 -22.11 9.92
C ASN A 39 11.51 -21.94 8.57
N ILE A 40 12.12 -22.44 7.49
CA ILE A 40 11.55 -22.39 6.14
C ILE A 40 10.19 -23.08 6.12
N ARG A 41 10.09 -24.27 6.73
CA ARG A 41 8.83 -25.01 6.82
C ARG A 41 7.76 -24.21 7.57
N PHE A 42 8.10 -23.65 8.74
CA PHE A 42 7.21 -22.79 9.52
C PHE A 42 6.72 -21.59 8.71
N VAL A 43 7.65 -20.78 8.19
CA VAL A 43 7.40 -19.56 7.40
C VAL A 43 6.46 -19.85 6.22
N ASN A 44 6.62 -21.00 5.55
CA ASN A 44 5.75 -21.35 4.43
C ASN A 44 4.35 -21.78 4.88
N TYR A 45 4.19 -22.72 5.81
CA TYR A 45 2.85 -23.12 6.27
C TYR A 45 2.10 -21.98 6.94
N PHE A 46 2.80 -21.27 7.82
CA PHE A 46 2.25 -20.14 8.55
C PHE A 46 1.91 -18.98 7.61
N GLY A 47 2.73 -18.76 6.58
CA GLY A 47 2.44 -17.79 5.54
C GLY A 47 1.18 -18.12 4.74
N HIS A 48 0.96 -19.38 4.34
CA HIS A 48 -0.27 -19.76 3.64
C HIS A 48 -1.50 -19.61 4.54
N PHE A 49 -1.36 -19.91 5.83
CA PHE A 49 -2.43 -19.67 6.81
C PHE A 49 -2.73 -18.17 6.95
N ALA A 50 -1.70 -17.32 7.04
CA ALA A 50 -1.86 -15.87 7.07
C ALA A 50 -2.49 -15.33 5.77
N LEU A 51 -2.08 -15.84 4.60
CA LEU A 51 -2.67 -15.50 3.31
C LEU A 51 -4.16 -15.84 3.28
N LEU A 52 -4.52 -17.07 3.66
CA LEU A 52 -5.91 -17.53 3.72
C LEU A 52 -6.73 -16.66 4.66
N PHE A 53 -6.19 -16.36 5.86
CA PHE A 53 -6.83 -15.46 6.82
C PHE A 53 -7.07 -14.08 6.20
N VAL A 54 -6.05 -13.43 5.64
CA VAL A 54 -6.18 -12.07 5.10
C VAL A 54 -7.19 -12.03 3.93
N VAL A 55 -7.16 -13.02 3.03
CA VAL A 55 -8.10 -13.12 1.91
C VAL A 55 -9.53 -13.30 2.39
N LEU A 56 -9.78 -14.28 3.27
CA LEU A 56 -11.13 -14.56 3.73
C LEU A 56 -11.67 -13.46 4.64
N TYR A 57 -10.84 -12.94 5.55
CA TYR A 57 -11.25 -11.92 6.51
C TYR A 57 -11.54 -10.57 5.85
N ILE A 58 -10.78 -10.19 4.82
CA ILE A 58 -11.11 -8.99 4.03
C ILE A 58 -12.28 -9.28 3.09
N GLY A 59 -12.25 -10.40 2.36
CA GLY A 59 -13.19 -10.69 1.29
C GLY A 59 -14.60 -11.05 1.75
N LEU A 60 -14.75 -11.68 2.92
CA LEU A 60 -16.05 -12.12 3.45
C LEU A 60 -16.58 -11.22 4.57
N ARG A 61 -16.03 -10.01 4.74
CA ARG A 61 -16.51 -9.05 5.75
C ARG A 61 -17.97 -8.62 5.52
N PRO A 62 -18.73 -8.31 6.58
CA PRO A 62 -20.06 -7.70 6.49
C PRO A 62 -20.03 -6.37 5.71
N ILE A 63 -21.08 -6.07 4.94
CA ILE A 63 -21.28 -4.76 4.31
C ILE A 63 -21.70 -3.80 5.41
N SER A 64 -20.91 -2.75 5.62
CA SER A 64 -21.16 -1.79 6.69
C SER A 64 -20.57 -0.43 6.39
N GLY A 65 -21.23 0.61 6.89
CA GLY A 65 -20.75 1.99 6.88
C GLY A 65 -19.47 2.22 7.68
N VAL A 66 -19.07 1.30 8.57
CA VAL A 66 -17.76 1.33 9.24
C VAL A 66 -16.60 1.30 8.22
N PHE A 67 -16.83 0.73 7.04
CA PHE A 67 -15.87 0.68 5.94
C PHE A 67 -16.07 1.78 4.89
N VAL A 68 -16.79 2.86 5.25
CA VAL A 68 -16.99 4.10 4.47
C VAL A 68 -17.45 3.81 3.03
N ASP A 69 -16.53 3.83 2.07
CA ASP A 69 -16.84 3.66 0.65
C ASP A 69 -17.40 2.26 0.30
N MET A 70 -17.24 1.24 1.18
CA MET A 70 -17.78 -0.11 0.95
C MET A 70 -19.27 -0.11 0.61
N THR A 71 -20.06 0.71 1.31
CA THR A 71 -21.50 0.81 1.10
C THR A 71 -21.83 1.38 -0.27
N MET A 72 -21.04 2.35 -0.76
CA MET A 72 -21.18 2.90 -2.10
C MET A 72 -20.80 1.91 -3.19
N TYR A 73 -19.79 1.05 -2.98
CA TYR A 73 -19.49 -0.03 -3.91
C TYR A 73 -20.61 -1.08 -3.97
N ALA A 74 -21.16 -1.46 -2.81
CA ALA A 74 -22.29 -2.40 -2.74
C ALA A 74 -23.52 -1.83 -3.45
N TYR A 75 -23.88 -0.58 -3.16
CA TYR A 75 -24.96 0.12 -3.82
C TYR A 75 -24.74 0.23 -5.33
N SER A 76 -23.54 0.62 -5.78
CA SER A 76 -23.23 0.69 -7.21
C SER A 76 -23.37 -0.68 -7.88
N PHE A 77 -22.93 -1.75 -7.23
CA PHE A 77 -23.04 -3.12 -7.73
C PHE A 77 -24.49 -3.55 -7.92
N GLU A 78 -25.35 -3.32 -6.92
CA GLU A 78 -26.79 -3.62 -6.99
C GLU A 78 -27.46 -2.83 -8.13
N ARG A 79 -27.07 -1.57 -8.32
CA ARG A 79 -27.57 -0.72 -9.42
C ARG A 79 -27.21 -1.25 -10.80
N PHE A 80 -26.04 -1.86 -10.97
CA PHE A 80 -25.72 -2.59 -12.20
C PHE A 80 -26.61 -3.83 -12.37
N GLN A 81 -26.91 -4.58 -11.30
CA GLN A 81 -27.83 -5.73 -11.37
C GLN A 81 -29.25 -5.32 -11.78
N GLU A 82 -29.69 -4.14 -11.34
CA GLU A 82 -30.98 -3.55 -11.69
C GLU A 82 -31.04 -2.92 -13.09
N ASN A 83 -29.96 -3.01 -13.88
CA ASN A 83 -29.80 -2.31 -15.17
C ASN A 83 -30.01 -0.80 -15.08
N ASN A 84 -29.62 -0.19 -13.95
CA ASN A 84 -29.77 1.24 -13.70
C ASN A 84 -28.48 1.82 -13.08
N PRO A 85 -27.33 1.68 -13.76
CA PRO A 85 -26.04 2.04 -13.20
C PRO A 85 -25.94 3.54 -12.90
N LEU A 86 -25.10 3.88 -11.93
CA LEU A 86 -24.69 5.26 -11.71
C LEU A 86 -23.86 5.76 -12.90
N ILE A 87 -23.88 7.07 -13.14
CA ILE A 87 -23.05 7.68 -14.18
C ILE A 87 -21.57 7.47 -13.83
N VAL A 88 -20.86 6.73 -14.68
CA VAL A 88 -19.43 6.46 -14.53
C VAL A 88 -18.65 7.60 -15.17
N THR A 89 -17.99 8.42 -14.34
CA THR A 89 -17.16 9.54 -14.79
C THR A 89 -15.66 9.24 -14.79
N GLU A 90 -15.21 8.26 -14.00
CA GLU A 90 -13.80 7.94 -13.76
C GLU A 90 -13.60 6.45 -13.46
N ASP A 91 -12.34 6.00 -13.39
CA ASP A 91 -11.95 4.62 -13.02
C ASP A 91 -12.67 3.54 -13.86
N TYR A 92 -12.76 3.77 -15.18
CA TYR A 92 -13.60 2.98 -16.09
C TYR A 92 -13.37 1.47 -15.99
N ALA A 93 -12.12 1.00 -15.85
CA ALA A 93 -11.87 -0.44 -15.79
C ALA A 93 -12.42 -1.07 -14.51
N PHE A 94 -12.46 -0.34 -13.39
CA PHE A 94 -13.08 -0.84 -12.17
C PHE A 94 -14.60 -0.97 -12.32
N TYR A 95 -15.26 0.00 -12.96
CA TYR A 95 -16.71 -0.06 -13.18
C TYR A 95 -17.11 -1.07 -14.26
N TRP A 96 -16.33 -1.25 -15.33
CA TRP A 96 -16.53 -2.35 -16.28
C TRP A 96 -16.33 -3.72 -15.61
N PHE A 97 -15.35 -3.84 -14.72
CA PHE A 97 -15.17 -5.03 -13.90
C PHE A 97 -16.38 -5.26 -12.98
N MET A 98 -16.90 -4.21 -12.33
CA MET A 98 -18.08 -4.29 -11.48
C MET A 98 -19.32 -4.74 -12.25
N ASP A 99 -19.60 -4.15 -13.42
CA ASP A 99 -20.70 -4.53 -14.31
C ASP A 99 -20.60 -6.00 -14.77
N PHE A 100 -19.40 -6.42 -15.19
CA PHE A 100 -19.18 -7.82 -15.53
C PHE A 100 -19.48 -8.75 -14.34
N CYS A 101 -19.02 -8.38 -13.14
CA CYS A 101 -19.28 -9.17 -11.95
C CYS A 101 -20.78 -9.19 -11.58
N SER A 102 -21.48 -8.06 -11.64
CA SER A 102 -22.89 -7.97 -11.26
C SER A 102 -23.80 -8.89 -12.07
N GLN A 103 -23.40 -9.22 -13.30
CA GLN A 103 -24.11 -10.15 -14.17
C GLN A 103 -23.93 -11.64 -13.80
N ILE A 104 -22.90 -12.00 -13.04
CA ILE A 104 -22.52 -13.40 -12.80
C ILE A 104 -22.38 -13.79 -11.33
N MET A 105 -22.40 -12.84 -10.40
CA MET A 105 -22.23 -13.10 -8.97
C MET A 105 -23.04 -12.11 -8.11
N ASN A 106 -23.14 -12.41 -6.81
CA ASN A 106 -23.70 -11.50 -5.82
C ASN A 106 -22.63 -10.57 -5.23
N VAL A 107 -23.08 -9.56 -4.49
CA VAL A 107 -22.22 -8.51 -3.92
C VAL A 107 -21.18 -9.07 -2.94
N GLU A 108 -21.50 -10.14 -2.21
CA GLU A 108 -20.58 -10.79 -1.27
C GLU A 108 -19.43 -11.47 -2.02
N THR A 109 -19.74 -12.19 -3.10
CA THR A 109 -18.72 -12.82 -3.94
C THR A 109 -17.88 -11.76 -4.65
N PHE A 110 -18.48 -10.64 -5.07
CA PHE A 110 -17.75 -9.51 -5.64
C PHE A 110 -16.69 -8.95 -4.70
N PHE A 111 -17.00 -8.76 -3.42
CA PHE A 111 -16.00 -8.31 -2.44
C PHE A 111 -14.90 -9.35 -2.20
N LEU A 112 -15.21 -10.64 -2.24
CA LEU A 112 -14.20 -11.70 -2.20
C LEU A 112 -13.27 -11.65 -3.43
N VAL A 113 -13.80 -11.44 -4.63
CA VAL A 113 -13.00 -11.27 -5.85
C VAL A 113 -12.13 -10.03 -5.76
N CYS A 114 -12.66 -8.90 -5.27
CA CYS A 114 -11.86 -7.69 -5.01
C CYS A 114 -10.70 -7.97 -4.06
N ALA A 115 -10.95 -8.70 -2.97
CA ALA A 115 -9.90 -9.09 -2.03
C ALA A 115 -8.85 -10.01 -2.69
N LEU A 116 -9.25 -10.95 -3.54
CA LEU A 116 -8.32 -11.79 -4.31
C LEU A 116 -7.45 -10.95 -5.25
N LEU A 117 -8.06 -10.04 -6.02
CA LEU A 117 -7.35 -9.13 -6.93
C LEU A 117 -6.42 -8.16 -6.19
N TYR A 118 -6.73 -7.82 -4.95
CA TYR A 118 -5.86 -7.01 -4.10
C TYR A 118 -4.70 -7.82 -3.51
N ILE A 119 -4.95 -9.01 -2.97
CA ILE A 119 -3.98 -9.72 -2.11
C ILE A 119 -3.12 -10.71 -2.88
N VAL A 120 -3.70 -11.43 -3.86
CA VAL A 120 -3.00 -12.49 -4.60
C VAL A 120 -1.82 -11.95 -5.41
N PRO A 121 -1.90 -10.81 -6.11
CA PRO A 121 -0.73 -10.27 -6.83
C PRO A 121 0.46 -9.98 -5.89
N LEU A 122 0.19 -9.53 -4.65
CA LEU A 122 1.21 -9.28 -3.63
C LEU A 122 1.85 -10.57 -3.11
N TYR A 123 1.05 -11.63 -2.97
CA TYR A 123 1.55 -12.97 -2.67
C TYR A 123 2.45 -13.49 -3.80
N ILE A 124 2.00 -13.42 -5.07
CA ILE A 124 2.78 -13.88 -6.23
C ILE A 124 4.09 -13.09 -6.33
N LEU A 125 4.06 -11.77 -6.13
CA LEU A 125 5.25 -10.93 -6.05
C LEU A 125 6.21 -11.41 -4.97
N SER A 126 5.70 -11.66 -3.77
CA SER A 126 6.52 -12.10 -2.64
C SER A 126 7.18 -13.45 -2.92
N VAL A 127 6.47 -14.39 -3.56
CA VAL A 127 7.03 -15.69 -3.98
C VAL A 127 8.06 -15.52 -5.10
N LYS A 128 7.75 -14.72 -6.14
CA LYS A 128 8.63 -14.50 -7.27
C LYS A 128 9.95 -13.84 -6.88
N TRP A 129 9.90 -12.85 -5.98
CA TRP A 129 11.09 -12.16 -5.55
C TRP A 129 11.85 -12.92 -4.47
N PHE A 130 11.20 -13.51 -3.47
CA PHE A 130 11.88 -14.01 -2.27
C PHE A 130 11.85 -15.54 -2.10
N GLY A 131 11.19 -16.27 -3.00
CA GLY A 131 11.17 -17.73 -2.99
C GLY A 131 10.70 -18.28 -1.64
N LYS A 132 11.51 -19.14 -1.01
CA LYS A 132 11.19 -19.78 0.28
C LYS A 132 11.00 -18.80 1.45
N TYR A 133 11.41 -17.53 1.33
CA TYR A 133 11.25 -16.49 2.36
C TYR A 133 10.09 -15.53 2.09
N TRP A 134 9.22 -15.84 1.12
CA TRP A 134 8.13 -14.96 0.66
C TRP A 134 7.26 -14.41 1.78
N TYR A 135 7.00 -15.20 2.83
CA TYR A 135 6.12 -14.81 3.91
C TYR A 135 6.58 -13.53 4.62
N TYR A 136 7.88 -13.29 4.80
CA TYR A 136 8.34 -12.04 5.43
C TYR A 136 7.97 -10.80 4.61
N SER A 137 8.09 -10.89 3.27
CA SER A 137 7.67 -9.83 2.36
C SER A 137 6.16 -9.67 2.32
N PHE A 138 5.43 -10.79 2.27
CA PHE A 138 3.97 -10.75 2.30
C PHE A 138 3.45 -10.16 3.61
N PHE A 139 4.04 -10.56 4.73
CA PHE A 139 3.64 -10.08 6.06
C PHE A 139 3.86 -8.57 6.21
N ILE A 140 5.02 -8.03 5.80
CA ILE A 140 5.26 -6.58 5.92
C ILE A 140 4.30 -5.77 5.04
N LEU A 141 3.89 -6.31 3.89
CA LEU A 141 2.88 -5.69 3.03
C LEU A 141 1.50 -5.66 3.70
N VAL A 142 1.01 -6.80 4.19
CA VAL A 142 -0.33 -6.86 4.82
C VAL A 142 -0.39 -6.16 6.17
N GLY A 143 0.75 -6.05 6.87
CA GLY A 143 0.89 -5.29 8.11
C GLY A 143 1.13 -3.79 7.91
N SER A 144 1.17 -3.30 6.67
CA SER A 144 1.36 -1.88 6.38
C SER A 144 0.13 -1.06 6.77
N LEU A 145 0.35 0.17 7.24
CA LEU A 145 -0.69 1.07 7.76
C LEU A 145 -1.87 1.25 6.81
N SER A 146 -1.59 1.44 5.52
CA SER A 146 -2.62 1.66 4.49
C SER A 146 -3.32 0.38 4.03
N PHE A 147 -2.80 -0.80 4.37
CA PHE A 147 -3.22 -2.05 3.74
C PHE A 147 -4.69 -2.37 4.02
N TRP A 148 -5.11 -2.27 5.28
CA TRP A 148 -6.49 -2.55 5.70
C TRP A 148 -7.49 -1.57 5.08
N ALA A 149 -7.16 -0.28 5.10
CA ALA A 149 -8.01 0.76 4.51
C ALA A 149 -8.20 0.57 3.01
N TYR A 150 -7.17 0.12 2.30
CA TYR A 150 -7.26 -0.24 0.88
C TYR A 150 -7.98 -1.56 0.60
N GLY A 151 -8.07 -2.47 1.57
CA GLY A 151 -8.87 -3.70 1.44
C GLY A 151 -10.36 -3.50 1.72
N THR A 152 -10.71 -2.48 2.51
CA THR A 152 -12.08 -2.32 3.05
C THR A 152 -12.80 -1.05 2.62
N ASN A 153 -12.07 0.06 2.50
CA ASN A 153 -12.57 1.37 2.13
C ASN A 153 -12.13 1.74 0.70
N GLY A 154 -10.85 2.05 0.48
CA GLY A 154 -10.31 2.40 -0.85
C GLY A 154 -10.06 1.18 -1.75
N ILE A 155 -11.07 0.34 -2.00
CA ILE A 155 -10.93 -0.99 -2.63
C ILE A 155 -10.29 -0.93 -4.01
N ARG A 156 -10.75 0.00 -4.87
CA ARG A 156 -10.16 0.22 -6.20
C ARG A 156 -8.70 0.64 -6.12
N ASN A 157 -8.34 1.50 -5.16
CA ASN A 157 -6.97 1.97 -4.92
C ASN A 157 -6.09 0.79 -4.51
N GLY A 158 -6.59 -0.06 -3.60
CA GLY A 158 -5.92 -1.29 -3.19
C GLY A 158 -5.56 -2.16 -4.39
N MET A 159 -6.55 -2.54 -5.20
CA MET A 159 -6.33 -3.36 -6.39
C MET A 159 -5.34 -2.70 -7.37
N ALA A 160 -5.49 -1.39 -7.62
CA ALA A 160 -4.61 -0.64 -8.49
C ALA A 160 -3.14 -0.66 -8.02
N THR A 161 -2.89 -0.47 -6.71
CA THR A 161 -1.53 -0.55 -6.14
C THR A 161 -0.93 -1.95 -6.25
N SER A 162 -1.74 -2.99 -6.08
CA SER A 162 -1.31 -4.38 -6.25
C SER A 162 -0.96 -4.72 -7.69
N PHE A 163 -1.74 -4.23 -8.67
CA PHE A 163 -1.42 -4.38 -10.09
C PHE A 163 -0.13 -3.65 -10.47
N PHE A 164 0.09 -2.46 -9.90
CA PHE A 164 1.35 -1.74 -10.10
C PHE A 164 2.54 -2.53 -9.58
N LEU A 165 2.52 -2.98 -8.32
CA LEU A 165 3.61 -3.78 -7.76
C LEU A 165 3.81 -5.07 -8.56
N PHE A 166 2.73 -5.76 -8.93
CA PHE A 166 2.78 -6.98 -9.73
C PHE A 166 3.42 -6.76 -11.11
N SER A 167 3.19 -5.60 -11.74
CA SER A 167 3.83 -5.23 -13.00
C SER A 167 5.36 -5.18 -12.89
N LEU A 168 5.91 -4.80 -11.73
CA LEU A 168 7.35 -4.68 -11.50
C LEU A 168 8.07 -6.04 -11.51
N ILE A 169 7.36 -7.15 -11.33
CA ILE A 169 7.91 -8.51 -11.57
C ILE A 169 8.37 -8.65 -13.04
N TYR A 170 7.70 -7.94 -13.94
CA TYR A 170 7.90 -8.01 -15.38
C TYR A 170 8.67 -6.81 -15.93
N ILE A 171 9.50 -6.14 -15.11
CA ILE A 171 10.21 -4.91 -15.49
C ILE A 171 11.08 -5.05 -16.76
N ASP A 172 11.58 -6.26 -17.01
CA ASP A 172 12.37 -6.60 -18.20
C ASP A 172 11.49 -7.09 -19.38
N LYS A 173 10.20 -7.33 -19.16
CA LYS A 173 9.21 -7.83 -20.15
C LYS A 173 8.12 -6.78 -20.39
N ARG A 174 8.47 -5.75 -21.15
CA ARG A 174 7.59 -4.58 -21.42
C ARG A 174 6.20 -4.96 -21.94
N ALA A 175 6.10 -6.01 -22.75
CA ALA A 175 4.83 -6.50 -23.30
C ALA A 175 3.83 -6.97 -22.23
N ILE A 176 4.31 -7.36 -21.03
CA ILE A 176 3.46 -7.76 -19.90
C ILE A 176 3.34 -6.60 -18.91
N MET A 177 4.45 -5.90 -18.63
CA MET A 177 4.47 -4.79 -17.68
C MET A 177 3.54 -3.64 -18.09
N ILE A 178 3.58 -3.22 -19.36
CA ILE A 178 2.82 -2.05 -19.82
C ILE A 178 1.31 -2.26 -19.70
N PRO A 179 0.71 -3.39 -20.17
CA PRO A 179 -0.70 -3.64 -19.96
C PRO A 179 -1.11 -3.66 -18.48
N LEU A 180 -0.27 -4.20 -17.59
CA LEU A 180 -0.54 -4.19 -16.14
C LEU A 180 -0.49 -2.79 -15.52
N LEU A 181 0.43 -1.93 -15.99
CA LEU A 181 0.49 -0.53 -15.56
C LEU A 181 -0.72 0.27 -16.06
N ILE A 182 -1.14 0.04 -17.31
CA ILE A 182 -2.37 0.63 -17.85
C ILE A 182 -3.57 0.17 -17.02
N LEU A 183 -3.68 -1.14 -16.75
CA LEU A 183 -4.73 -1.69 -15.91
C LEU A 183 -4.74 -1.04 -14.51
N SER A 184 -3.58 -0.88 -13.89
CA SER A 184 -3.43 -0.18 -12.61
C SER A 184 -3.97 1.26 -12.67
N CYS A 185 -3.58 2.04 -13.68
CA CYS A 185 -4.04 3.43 -13.84
C CYS A 185 -5.54 3.53 -14.17
N PHE A 186 -6.10 2.57 -14.90
CA PHE A 186 -7.53 2.54 -15.23
C PHE A 186 -8.40 2.02 -14.09
N PHE A 187 -7.85 1.21 -13.18
CA PHE A 187 -8.52 0.84 -11.92
C PHE A 187 -8.49 1.98 -10.92
N HIS A 188 -7.41 2.76 -10.89
CA HIS A 188 -7.39 4.01 -10.15
C HIS A 188 -6.39 5.03 -10.72
N LYS A 189 -6.92 6.20 -11.12
CA LYS A 189 -6.15 7.25 -11.82
C LYS A 189 -4.93 7.76 -11.05
N THR A 190 -4.95 7.76 -9.72
CA THR A 190 -3.82 8.24 -8.91
C THR A 190 -2.55 7.40 -9.11
N MET A 191 -2.65 6.19 -9.67
CA MET A 191 -1.49 5.35 -10.02
C MET A 191 -0.67 5.90 -11.19
N VAL A 192 -1.14 6.96 -11.86
CA VAL A 192 -0.35 7.72 -12.82
C VAL A 192 0.92 8.27 -12.14
N LEU A 193 0.85 8.77 -10.91
CA LEU A 193 2.00 9.34 -10.22
C LEU A 193 3.16 8.33 -10.01
N PRO A 194 2.97 7.15 -9.39
CA PRO A 194 4.03 6.15 -9.30
C PRO A 194 4.44 5.59 -10.68
N THR A 195 3.54 5.56 -11.67
CA THR A 195 3.87 5.18 -13.06
C THR A 195 4.79 6.20 -13.73
N MET A 196 4.57 7.50 -13.53
CA MET A 196 5.49 8.55 -13.94
C MET A 196 6.84 8.41 -13.23
N GLY A 197 6.83 8.11 -11.93
CA GLY A 197 8.05 7.79 -11.17
C GLY A 197 8.84 6.66 -11.82
N LEU A 198 8.17 5.56 -12.21
CA LEU A 198 8.79 4.43 -12.91
C LEU A 198 9.34 4.86 -14.27
N ALA A 199 8.58 5.62 -15.05
CA ALA A 199 9.03 6.13 -16.35
C ALA A 199 10.30 6.99 -16.21
N LEU A 200 10.36 7.88 -15.22
CA LEU A 200 11.54 8.70 -14.93
C LEU A 200 12.78 7.85 -14.63
N THR A 201 12.62 6.70 -13.96
CA THR A 201 13.76 5.80 -13.68
C THR A 201 14.42 5.22 -14.93
N TYR A 202 13.73 5.20 -16.08
CA TYR A 202 14.35 4.80 -17.35
C TYR A 202 15.26 5.88 -17.95
N PHE A 203 15.06 7.15 -17.59
CA PHE A 203 15.91 8.27 -18.02
C PHE A 203 17.03 8.55 -17.02
N ASN A 204 16.73 8.52 -15.72
CA ASN A 204 17.69 8.72 -14.65
C ASN A 204 17.41 7.72 -13.53
N ASN A 205 18.33 6.78 -13.29
CA ASN A 205 18.18 5.82 -12.20
C ASN A 205 19.08 6.15 -10.99
N ASP A 206 19.81 7.28 -10.96
CA ASP A 206 20.68 7.60 -9.82
C ASP A 206 19.86 8.08 -8.61
N SER A 207 19.79 7.23 -7.58
CA SER A 207 19.04 7.51 -6.34
C SER A 207 19.54 8.73 -5.57
N ARG A 208 20.77 9.21 -5.82
CA ARG A 208 21.24 10.48 -5.25
C ARG A 208 20.40 11.65 -5.70
N ASN A 209 19.96 11.66 -6.96
CA ASN A 209 19.16 12.75 -7.51
C ASN A 209 17.76 12.77 -6.89
N TYR A 210 17.13 11.61 -6.79
CA TYR A 210 15.82 11.47 -6.15
C TYR A 210 15.88 11.83 -4.65
N LEU A 211 16.94 11.43 -3.95
CA LEU A 211 17.11 11.74 -2.53
C LEU A 211 17.29 13.24 -2.30
N LYS A 212 18.10 13.90 -3.14
CA LYS A 212 18.23 15.38 -3.13
C LYS A 212 16.90 16.06 -3.42
N GLY A 213 16.15 15.57 -4.41
CA GLY A 213 14.82 16.08 -4.75
C GLY A 213 13.84 15.97 -3.58
N TRP A 214 13.80 14.80 -2.93
CA TRP A 214 12.97 14.58 -1.74
C TRP A 214 13.35 15.51 -0.58
N LEU A 215 14.65 15.60 -0.27
CA LEU A 215 15.16 16.51 0.78
C LEU A 215 14.83 17.97 0.49
N LEU A 216 14.91 18.39 -0.78
CA LEU A 216 14.60 19.74 -1.20
C LEU A 216 13.09 20.05 -1.11
N CYS A 217 12.22 19.06 -1.31
CA CYS A 217 10.77 19.26 -1.20
C CYS A 217 10.34 19.64 0.23
N ILE A 218 11.07 19.23 1.27
CA ILE A 218 10.75 19.57 2.67
C ILE A 218 10.80 21.09 2.93
N PRO A 219 11.94 21.80 2.76
CA PRO A 219 11.99 23.24 2.94
C PRO A 219 11.12 23.99 1.93
N ILE A 220 11.02 23.49 0.68
CA ILE A 220 10.11 24.09 -0.31
C ILE A 220 8.65 24.04 0.17
N SER A 221 8.19 22.91 0.72
CA SER A 221 6.84 22.76 1.26
C SER A 221 6.61 23.61 2.53
N LEU A 222 7.66 23.83 3.33
CA LEU A 222 7.59 24.70 4.49
C LEU A 222 7.39 26.17 4.09
N ILE A 223 8.06 26.63 3.03
CA ILE A 223 8.01 28.03 2.55
C ILE A 223 6.81 28.29 1.63
N PHE A 224 6.55 27.38 0.69
CA PHE A 224 5.61 27.57 -0.42
C PHE A 224 4.45 26.56 -0.41
N GLY A 225 4.20 25.87 0.70
CA GLY A 225 3.20 24.79 0.77
C GLY A 225 1.81 25.19 0.28
N ASN A 226 1.31 26.38 0.66
CA ASN A 226 0.00 26.86 0.22
C ASN A 226 -0.06 27.10 -1.30
N TYR A 227 1.03 27.63 -1.89
CA TYR A 227 1.14 27.80 -3.33
C TYR A 227 1.02 26.46 -4.07
N PHE A 228 1.65 25.39 -3.58
CA PHE A 228 1.54 24.07 -4.22
C PHE A 228 0.14 23.48 -4.09
N VAL A 229 -0.51 23.62 -2.93
CA VAL A 229 -1.90 23.19 -2.72
C VAL A 229 -2.81 23.88 -3.74
N GLU A 230 -2.73 25.21 -3.87
CA GLU A 230 -3.52 25.99 -4.84
C GLU A 230 -3.16 25.66 -6.29
N PHE A 231 -1.86 25.52 -6.61
CA PHE A 231 -1.38 25.21 -7.95
C PHE A 231 -1.90 23.85 -8.44
N PHE A 232 -1.83 22.82 -7.60
CA PHE A 232 -2.33 21.50 -7.96
C PHE A 232 -3.86 21.40 -7.93
N ALA A 233 -4.54 22.22 -7.12
CA ALA A 233 -5.99 22.39 -7.22
C ALA A 233 -6.40 22.98 -8.58
N ASN A 234 -5.71 24.03 -9.04
CA ASN A 234 -6.04 24.74 -10.28
C ASN A 234 -5.63 23.99 -11.55
N ILE A 235 -4.56 23.19 -11.47
CA ILE A 235 -4.20 22.24 -12.55
C ILE A 235 -5.10 21.01 -12.54
N GLY A 236 -5.95 20.88 -11.51
CA GLY A 236 -6.98 19.86 -11.30
C GLY A 236 -7.23 19.06 -12.56
N PHE A 237 -6.77 17.80 -12.55
CA PHE A 237 -6.69 16.91 -13.71
C PHE A 237 -8.08 16.50 -14.22
N ASP A 238 -9.02 17.43 -14.40
CA ASP A 238 -10.43 17.23 -14.70
C ASP A 238 -11.03 16.10 -13.85
N ASP A 239 -10.66 16.09 -12.56
CA ASP A 239 -10.99 15.04 -11.59
C ASP A 239 -11.64 15.69 -10.38
N HIS A 240 -12.96 15.57 -10.32
CA HIS A 240 -13.76 16.22 -9.29
C HIS A 240 -13.37 15.78 -7.87
N ARG A 241 -12.70 14.63 -7.70
CA ARG A 241 -12.24 14.17 -6.37
C ARG A 241 -10.90 14.75 -5.97
N ILE A 242 -9.98 14.90 -6.92
CA ILE A 242 -8.72 15.60 -6.66
C ILE A 242 -9.04 17.04 -6.26
N ASP A 243 -9.98 17.68 -6.96
CA ASP A 243 -10.43 19.02 -6.63
C ASP A 243 -11.02 19.08 -5.21
N GLN A 244 -11.93 18.16 -4.84
CA GLN A 244 -12.46 18.05 -3.47
C GLN A 244 -11.36 17.94 -2.40
N TYR A 245 -10.27 17.20 -2.65
CA TYR A 245 -9.15 17.11 -1.70
C TYR A 245 -8.40 18.42 -1.52
N PHE A 246 -8.51 19.37 -2.45
CA PHE A 246 -7.89 20.68 -2.35
C PHE A 246 -8.87 21.80 -1.99
N THR A 247 -10.17 21.68 -2.32
CA THR A 247 -11.15 22.77 -2.23
C THR A 247 -12.15 22.64 -1.09
N ASP A 248 -12.39 21.45 -0.54
CA ASP A 248 -13.42 21.29 0.49
C ASP A 248 -13.00 21.96 1.81
N GLN A 249 -13.76 22.97 2.25
CA GLN A 249 -13.68 23.52 3.60
C GLN A 249 -14.32 22.51 4.56
N ILE A 250 -13.48 21.78 5.28
CA ILE A 250 -13.93 20.88 6.36
C ILE A 250 -13.86 21.67 7.66
N ASP A 251 -14.88 21.55 8.52
CA ASP A 251 -14.97 22.19 9.83
C ASP A 251 -13.62 22.14 10.59
N GLU A 252 -13.20 23.29 11.11
CA GLU A 252 -11.91 23.51 11.80
C GLU A 252 -11.69 22.58 13.01
N GLY A 253 -12.74 21.95 13.53
CA GLY A 253 -12.67 20.99 14.63
C GLY A 253 -12.19 19.58 14.26
N ILE A 254 -12.12 19.25 12.96
CA ILE A 254 -11.82 17.89 12.45
C ILE A 254 -10.47 17.81 11.71
N THR A 255 -9.85 18.94 11.34
CA THR A 255 -8.62 18.95 10.52
C THR A 255 -7.42 19.57 11.24
N GLN A 256 -6.31 18.82 11.31
CA GLN A 256 -4.99 19.44 11.47
C GLN A 256 -4.55 20.00 10.11
N THR A 257 -5.02 21.19 9.76
CA THR A 257 -4.52 21.98 8.61
C THR A 257 -3.10 22.48 8.94
N GLY A 258 -2.11 21.59 8.81
CA GLY A 258 -0.74 21.86 9.22
C GLY A 258 0.26 20.90 8.59
N PHE A 259 1.54 21.19 8.78
CA PHE A 259 2.61 20.31 8.30
C PHE A 259 2.62 19.01 9.11
N ARG A 260 2.31 17.88 8.47
CA ARG A 260 2.15 16.55 9.11
C ARG A 260 3.50 15.87 9.41
N TRP A 261 4.16 16.34 10.48
CA TRP A 261 5.46 15.82 10.92
C TRP A 261 5.42 14.33 11.28
N ASP A 262 4.33 13.88 11.88
CA ASP A 262 4.05 12.48 12.17
C ASP A 262 4.14 11.60 10.91
N PHE A 263 3.50 12.04 9.84
CA PHE A 263 3.46 11.32 8.57
C PHE A 263 4.77 11.42 7.80
N LEU A 264 5.47 12.55 7.91
CA LEU A 264 6.81 12.71 7.33
C LEU A 264 7.80 11.78 8.03
N LEU A 265 7.72 11.65 9.35
CA LEU A 265 8.56 10.73 10.11
C LEU A 265 8.30 9.28 9.70
N TYR A 266 7.03 8.89 9.53
CA TYR A 266 6.68 7.56 9.05
C TYR A 266 7.27 7.29 7.66
N SER A 267 7.09 8.18 6.70
CA SER A 267 7.64 7.99 5.35
C SER A 267 9.17 8.05 5.34
N ALA A 268 9.79 8.88 6.17
CA ALA A 268 11.25 8.96 6.28
C ALA A 268 11.89 7.61 6.66
N THR A 269 11.17 6.68 7.28
CA THR A 269 11.70 5.31 7.54
C THR A 269 12.08 4.58 6.26
N GLY A 270 11.31 4.72 5.18
CA GLY A 270 11.62 4.15 3.87
C GLY A 270 12.79 4.85 3.19
N VAL A 271 12.84 6.18 3.30
CA VAL A 271 13.95 7.00 2.82
C VAL A 271 15.26 6.58 3.49
N TYR A 272 15.24 6.45 4.82
CA TYR A 272 16.38 6.01 5.60
C TYR A 272 16.81 4.59 5.24
N ALA A 273 15.87 3.65 5.11
CA ALA A 273 16.17 2.28 4.69
C ALA A 273 16.88 2.25 3.34
N GLY A 274 16.33 2.91 2.31
CA GLY A 274 16.95 2.96 1.00
C GLY A 274 18.31 3.65 0.98
N TRP A 275 18.46 4.76 1.71
CA TRP A 275 19.76 5.42 1.87
C TRP A 275 20.79 4.48 2.52
N TYR A 276 20.40 3.79 3.60
CA TYR A 276 21.26 2.87 4.32
C TYR A 276 21.70 1.70 3.44
N TYR A 277 20.78 1.05 2.73
CA TYR A 277 21.12 -0.11 1.91
C TYR A 277 21.92 0.28 0.65
N LEU A 278 21.51 1.32 -0.07
CA LEU A 278 22.19 1.72 -1.32
C LEU A 278 23.57 2.33 -1.05
N PHE A 279 23.68 3.24 -0.09
CA PHE A 279 24.92 4.02 0.09
C PHE A 279 25.80 3.49 1.21
N LYS A 280 25.23 3.05 2.35
CA LYS A 280 26.04 2.56 3.48
C LYS A 280 26.42 1.08 3.33
N LYS A 281 25.51 0.25 2.83
CA LYS A 281 25.75 -1.18 2.58
C LYS A 281 26.15 -1.51 1.14
N ASN A 282 26.14 -0.53 0.24
CA ASN A 282 26.51 -0.69 -1.15
C ASN A 282 25.72 -1.83 -1.84
N PHE A 283 24.43 -1.96 -1.53
CA PHE A 283 23.58 -2.97 -2.14
C PHE A 283 23.24 -2.59 -3.59
N GLN A 284 23.96 -3.20 -4.54
CA GLN A 284 23.84 -2.93 -5.97
C GLN A 284 22.78 -3.84 -6.62
N ASP A 285 21.51 -3.47 -6.51
CA ASP A 285 20.40 -4.12 -7.20
C ASP A 285 19.59 -3.10 -8.02
N LYS A 286 19.50 -3.32 -9.34
CA LYS A 286 18.86 -2.37 -10.26
C LYS A 286 17.35 -2.25 -10.02
N LEU A 287 16.68 -3.34 -9.67
CA LEU A 287 15.24 -3.34 -9.40
C LEU A 287 14.98 -2.59 -8.09
N TYR A 288 15.77 -2.87 -7.05
CA TYR A 288 15.68 -2.16 -5.78
C TYR A 288 15.90 -0.66 -5.94
N GLN A 289 16.94 -0.27 -6.68
CA GLN A 289 17.24 1.13 -6.98
C GLN A 289 16.07 1.83 -7.68
N ARG A 290 15.44 1.16 -8.68
CA ARG A 290 14.26 1.68 -9.36
C ARG A 290 13.07 1.84 -8.41
N MET A 291 12.77 0.82 -7.61
CA MET A 291 11.68 0.88 -6.62
C MET A 291 11.90 2.03 -5.63
N PHE A 292 13.13 2.22 -5.15
CA PHE A 292 13.45 3.31 -4.25
C PHE A 292 13.28 4.68 -4.90
N ASN A 293 13.64 4.83 -6.17
CA ASN A 293 13.43 6.07 -6.93
C ASN A 293 11.93 6.37 -7.15
N ILE A 294 11.11 5.36 -7.45
CA ILE A 294 9.65 5.50 -7.56
C ILE A 294 9.08 5.98 -6.22
N TYR A 295 9.49 5.33 -5.14
CA TYR A 295 9.09 5.68 -3.78
C TYR A 295 9.44 7.13 -3.44
N LEU A 296 10.70 7.54 -3.66
CA LEU A 296 11.17 8.89 -3.40
C LEU A 296 10.43 9.93 -4.25
N PHE A 297 10.16 9.63 -5.52
CA PHE A 297 9.43 10.52 -6.41
C PHE A 297 7.99 10.75 -5.93
N ALA A 298 7.24 9.68 -5.68
CA ALA A 298 5.87 9.78 -5.19
C ALA A 298 5.82 10.43 -3.80
N ASN A 299 6.78 10.12 -2.92
CA ASN A 299 6.83 10.72 -1.59
C ASN A 299 7.23 12.20 -1.63
N ALA A 300 8.13 12.60 -2.53
CA ALA A 300 8.51 14.00 -2.72
C ALA A 300 7.32 14.85 -3.20
N PHE A 301 6.53 14.33 -4.14
CA PHE A 301 5.27 14.97 -4.54
C PHE A 301 4.33 15.16 -3.35
N TRP A 302 4.10 14.10 -2.56
CA TRP A 302 3.28 14.22 -1.36
C TRP A 302 3.81 15.25 -0.36
N VAL A 303 5.13 15.32 -0.13
CA VAL A 303 5.74 16.33 0.76
C VAL A 303 5.37 17.75 0.32
N LEU A 304 5.34 18.04 -0.99
CA LEU A 304 4.94 19.35 -1.51
C LEU A 304 3.48 19.71 -1.17
N VAL A 305 2.59 18.72 -1.17
CA VAL A 305 1.14 18.89 -0.89
C VAL A 305 0.74 18.39 0.50
N ILE A 306 1.68 18.28 1.43
CA ILE A 306 1.44 17.67 2.76
C ILE A 306 0.35 18.37 3.58
N ARG A 307 0.10 19.66 3.29
CA ARG A 307 -0.91 20.50 3.94
C ARG A 307 -2.30 20.41 3.29
N ALA A 308 -2.42 19.75 2.14
CA ALA A 308 -3.71 19.58 1.46
C ALA A 308 -4.70 18.80 2.32
N ASN A 309 -5.99 19.05 2.15
CA ASN A 309 -7.01 18.24 2.79
C ASN A 309 -6.90 16.80 2.27
N PHE A 310 -7.15 15.84 3.16
CA PHE A 310 -6.93 14.41 2.87
C PHE A 310 -5.54 14.07 2.33
N SER A 311 -4.48 14.81 2.70
CA SER A 311 -3.10 14.55 2.23
C SER A 311 -2.64 13.10 2.42
N ASN A 312 -3.22 12.39 3.39
CA ASN A 312 -3.06 10.95 3.63
C ASN A 312 -3.31 10.11 2.35
N ARG A 313 -4.30 10.48 1.52
CA ARG A 313 -4.64 9.79 0.27
C ARG A 313 -3.52 9.89 -0.76
N PHE A 314 -2.80 11.03 -0.79
CA PHE A 314 -1.60 11.20 -1.62
C PHE A 314 -0.38 10.50 -1.00
N ALA A 315 -0.23 10.53 0.33
CA ALA A 315 0.87 9.86 1.04
C ALA A 315 0.91 8.36 0.70
N TYR A 316 -0.27 7.74 0.65
CA TYR A 316 -0.42 6.33 0.35
C TYR A 316 0.12 5.90 -1.02
N LEU A 317 0.26 6.81 -1.99
CA LEU A 317 0.87 6.55 -3.31
C LEU A 317 2.38 6.30 -3.26
N SER A 318 2.99 6.50 -2.08
CA SER A 318 4.35 6.03 -1.79
C SER A 318 4.34 4.93 -0.73
N TRP A 319 3.43 4.98 0.24
CA TRP A 319 3.44 4.07 1.38
C TRP A 319 3.09 2.63 1.03
N PHE A 320 2.34 2.38 -0.06
CA PHE A 320 2.08 1.01 -0.52
C PHE A 320 3.38 0.25 -0.88
N MET A 321 4.47 0.97 -1.22
CA MET A 321 5.78 0.38 -1.51
C MET A 321 6.69 0.28 -0.28
N LEU A 322 6.36 0.98 0.82
CA LEU A 322 7.26 1.21 1.95
C LEU A 322 7.77 -0.09 2.56
N GLY A 323 6.89 -1.06 2.81
CA GLY A 323 7.26 -2.37 3.32
C GLY A 323 8.27 -3.09 2.41
N ILE A 324 8.07 -3.02 1.08
CA ILE A 324 9.01 -3.61 0.11
C ILE A 324 10.37 -2.90 0.15
N ILE A 325 10.39 -1.57 0.22
CA ILE A 325 11.66 -0.81 0.26
C ILE A 325 12.52 -1.18 1.47
N ILE A 326 11.88 -1.49 2.59
CA ILE A 326 12.55 -1.89 3.83
C ILE A 326 13.01 -3.35 3.75
N ILE A 327 12.12 -4.28 3.38
CA ILE A 327 12.38 -5.72 3.49
C ILE A 327 13.22 -6.28 2.34
N TYR A 328 13.20 -5.66 1.16
CA TYR A 328 13.80 -6.24 -0.04
C TYR A 328 15.30 -6.51 0.12
N PRO A 329 16.13 -5.55 0.54
CA PRO A 329 17.57 -5.80 0.73
C PRO A 329 17.83 -6.76 1.88
N LEU A 330 17.00 -6.75 2.93
CA LEU A 330 17.14 -7.64 4.08
C LEU A 330 16.96 -9.11 3.70
N LEU A 331 16.07 -9.42 2.76
CA LEU A 331 15.87 -10.79 2.30
C LEU A 331 16.88 -11.18 1.22
N LYS A 332 17.26 -10.25 0.33
CA LYS A 332 18.14 -10.54 -0.81
C LYS A 332 19.63 -10.47 -0.53
N GLY A 333 20.05 -9.62 0.39
CA GLY A 333 21.44 -9.43 0.71
C GLY A 333 21.87 -10.12 1.99
N ASP A 334 23.19 -10.26 2.14
CA ASP A 334 23.82 -10.94 3.28
C ASP A 334 24.65 -9.94 4.10
N PHE A 335 23.97 -8.92 4.64
CA PHE A 335 24.62 -7.82 5.37
C PHE A 335 24.64 -7.99 6.90
N LEU A 336 23.90 -8.97 7.42
CA LEU A 336 23.58 -9.10 8.85
C LEU A 336 23.95 -10.50 9.36
N LYS A 337 24.71 -10.55 10.47
CA LYS A 337 25.14 -11.80 11.11
C LYS A 337 23.95 -12.61 11.65
N GLU A 338 22.97 -11.95 12.26
CA GLU A 338 21.75 -12.56 12.79
C GLU A 338 20.53 -12.16 11.93
N LYS A 339 20.57 -12.54 10.64
CA LYS A 339 19.60 -12.13 9.62
C LYS A 339 18.15 -12.38 10.03
N ASN A 340 17.84 -13.57 10.58
CA ASN A 340 16.46 -13.91 10.97
C ASN A 340 15.94 -13.02 12.10
N LYS A 341 16.69 -12.90 13.20
CA LYS A 341 16.35 -12.02 14.33
C LYS A 341 16.17 -10.57 13.88
N SER A 342 17.07 -10.10 13.01
CA SER A 342 17.01 -8.74 12.48
C SER A 342 15.74 -8.51 11.65
N ILE A 343 15.33 -9.48 10.82
CA ILE A 343 14.05 -9.43 10.10
C ILE A 343 12.88 -9.40 11.09
N GLY A 344 12.89 -10.26 12.11
CA GLY A 344 11.87 -10.26 13.15
C GLY A 344 11.70 -8.89 13.82
N PHE A 345 12.81 -8.25 14.20
CA PHE A 345 12.78 -6.90 14.79
C PHE A 345 12.34 -5.82 13.80
N VAL A 346 12.74 -5.90 12.53
CA VAL A 346 12.28 -4.95 11.50
C VAL A 346 10.77 -5.07 11.28
N LEU A 347 10.24 -6.29 11.21
CA LEU A 347 8.80 -6.52 11.13
C LEU A 347 8.08 -5.99 12.37
N LEU A 348 8.66 -6.20 13.56
CA LEU A 348 8.12 -5.67 14.80
C LEU A 348 8.07 -4.14 14.80
N GLY A 349 9.18 -3.48 14.51
CA GLY A 349 9.25 -2.02 14.50
C GLY A 349 8.31 -1.40 13.46
N TYR A 350 8.26 -2.00 12.26
CA TYR A 350 7.37 -1.54 11.19
C TYR A 350 5.89 -1.70 11.56
N TYR A 351 5.50 -2.88 12.07
CA TYR A 351 4.12 -3.15 12.43
C TYR A 351 3.69 -2.42 13.71
N ALA A 352 4.59 -2.20 14.66
CA ALA A 352 4.30 -1.46 15.89
C ALA A 352 3.79 -0.05 15.59
N PHE A 353 4.33 0.62 14.57
CA PHE A 353 3.81 1.91 14.13
C PHE A 353 2.36 1.82 13.65
N THR A 354 2.05 0.84 12.79
CA THR A 354 0.67 0.57 12.34
C THR A 354 -0.23 0.32 13.54
N TYR A 355 0.16 -0.59 14.43
CA TYR A 355 -0.64 -1.00 15.58
C TYR A 355 -0.88 0.15 16.59
N LEU A 356 0.13 0.97 16.84
CA LEU A 356 0.01 2.16 17.69
C LEU A 356 -1.04 3.12 17.13
N LEU A 357 -0.96 3.43 15.83
CA LEU A 357 -1.88 4.36 15.18
C LEU A 357 -3.30 3.81 15.02
N THR A 358 -3.48 2.51 14.78
CA THR A 358 -4.80 1.95 14.42
C THR A 358 -5.53 1.30 15.59
N VAL A 359 -4.82 0.85 16.63
CA VAL A 359 -5.42 0.14 17.77
C VAL A 359 -5.27 0.93 19.07
N ILE A 360 -4.10 1.49 19.36
CA ILE A 360 -3.85 2.16 20.65
C ILE A 360 -4.42 3.57 20.64
N LEU A 361 -4.06 4.39 19.65
CA LEU A 361 -4.42 5.81 19.59
C LEU A 361 -5.85 6.08 19.09
N VAL A 362 -6.50 5.14 18.40
CA VAL A 362 -7.92 5.26 18.00
C VAL A 362 -8.86 5.01 19.20
N ARG A 363 -8.37 4.31 20.22
CA ARG A 363 -9.16 3.94 21.41
C ARG A 363 -8.99 4.91 22.59
N SER A 364 -8.12 5.91 22.45
CA SER A 364 -7.93 7.02 23.40
C SER A 364 -8.65 8.25 22.89
#